data_AF-A0A7M5XEF1-F1
#
_entry.id   AF-A0A7M5XEF1-F1
#
_cell.length_a   1.000
_cell.length_b   1.000
_cell.length_c   1.000
_cell.angle_alpha   90.00
_cell.angle_beta   90.00
_cell.angle_gamma   90.00
#
_symmetry.space_group_name_H-M   'P 1'
#
loop_
_entity.id
_entity.type
_entity.pdbx_description
1 polymer ?
#
loop_
_entity_poly.entity_id
_entity_poly.type
_entity_poly.pdbx_seq_one_letter_code
_entity_poly.pdbx_strand_id
1 'polypeptide(L)'
;MGLIRTSTAFFALVVLFVNTKATSPDPSCNIDAVLYSTQNDDIYFFKDNMYARWNVKSDRMYYYGQTKDLIDGLKTPIDAAIETNLYGTQQIFFFSGNQVQIYDHFHKSPLNTIDLKDFAVGLPESIDATFFMQSTFYFFKDYHIYFMFVAEKKVHGPFNITNFFPNLKGPVNAAVLNTFHEGRDTAYLFSGQNYYLFAESAEKVIPIEKRWKGLLNSPLFAKCEIDCNTVTISNDDWKFGSISYNMSMNDTYTRSIGIKNFTKYTTDQVQIDYNFSYNEYFSFLQSGGVNVKQNTSFVVTTPDFSNIRDSINITKLPSGDKHYYFSYGIKTEREDTIKDHMLCTSVIGDRRKCTVFLNQYNIQVPYTIVWNHKVKSASCKSHGVTDILIAHIGKINEPATKDMNDRIEL
;
A
#
# COMPACT_ATOMS: atom_id res chain seq x y z
N MET A 1 -32.83 36.32 1.46
CA MET A 1 -32.47 35.00 2.01
C MET A 1 -32.85 33.96 0.97
N GLY A 2 -31.88 33.47 0.19
CA GLY A 2 -32.13 32.47 -0.86
C GLY A 2 -32.08 31.06 -0.29
N LEU A 3 -33.09 30.24 -0.62
CA LEU A 3 -33.08 28.80 -0.32
C LEU A 3 -31.93 28.14 -1.08
N ILE A 4 -30.94 27.63 -0.35
CA ILE A 4 -29.93 26.71 -0.91
C ILE A 4 -30.63 25.36 -1.08
N ARG A 5 -30.90 24.96 -2.32
CA ARG A 5 -31.36 23.59 -2.61
C ARG A 5 -30.20 22.63 -2.38
N THR A 6 -30.28 21.80 -1.34
CA THR A 6 -29.33 20.71 -1.11
C THR A 6 -29.65 19.55 -2.05
N SER A 7 -28.93 19.47 -3.17
CA SER A 7 -28.89 18.29 -4.04
C SER A 7 -28.08 17.19 -3.33
N THR A 8 -28.70 16.04 -3.07
CA THR A 8 -28.01 14.87 -2.50
C THR A 8 -27.26 14.16 -3.63
N ALA A 9 -25.98 14.46 -3.80
CA ALA A 9 -25.12 13.74 -4.74
C ALA A 9 -24.61 12.43 -4.11
N PHE A 10 -24.76 11.31 -4.83
CA PHE A 10 -24.10 10.05 -4.49
C PHE A 10 -22.67 10.10 -5.03
N PHE A 11 -21.67 9.98 -4.15
CA PHE A 11 -20.25 9.99 -4.51
C PHE A 11 -19.72 8.56 -4.61
N ALA A 12 -19.11 8.21 -5.74
CA ALA A 12 -18.34 6.99 -5.90
C ALA A 12 -16.85 7.31 -5.73
N LEU A 13 -16.18 6.61 -4.81
CA LEU A 13 -14.78 6.84 -4.44
C LEU A 13 -13.89 5.80 -5.14
N VAL A 14 -13.06 6.23 -6.08
CA VAL A 14 -12.19 5.34 -6.86
C VAL A 14 -10.74 5.56 -6.45
N VAL A 15 -9.98 4.52 -6.10
CA VAL A 15 -8.67 4.62 -5.42
C VAL A 15 -7.63 3.80 -6.16
N LEU A 16 -6.46 4.38 -6.44
CA LEU A 16 -5.38 3.74 -7.18
C LEU A 16 -4.08 3.64 -6.39
N PHE A 17 -3.32 2.59 -6.71
CA PHE A 17 -2.10 2.20 -6.01
C PHE A 17 -0.89 2.35 -6.91
N VAL A 18 0.15 2.96 -6.35
CA VAL A 18 1.44 3.18 -6.98
C VAL A 18 2.47 2.37 -6.21
N ASN A 19 3.15 1.46 -6.89
CA ASN A 19 4.26 0.72 -6.30
C ASN A 19 5.53 1.59 -6.43
N THR A 20 6.04 2.14 -5.32
CA THR A 20 7.27 2.93 -5.34
C THR A 20 8.50 2.08 -5.02
N LYS A 21 9.66 2.65 -5.33
CA LYS A 21 11.00 2.05 -5.33
C LYS A 21 11.24 1.20 -4.08
N ALA A 22 11.69 -0.05 -4.27
CA ALA A 22 12.05 -0.95 -3.18
C ALA A 22 13.05 -0.28 -2.23
N THR A 23 12.56 0.14 -1.07
CA THR A 23 13.35 0.52 0.10
C THR A 23 14.03 -0.74 0.65
N SER A 24 15.12 -0.57 1.41
CA SER A 24 15.69 -1.72 2.12
C SER A 24 14.60 -2.35 2.99
N PRO A 25 14.44 -3.67 2.99
CA PRO A 25 13.37 -4.32 3.74
C PRO A 25 13.45 -3.88 5.20
N ASP A 26 12.33 -3.40 5.75
CA ASP A 26 12.24 -3.04 7.16
C ASP A 26 12.57 -4.28 8.01
N PRO A 27 13.64 -4.24 8.82
CA PRO A 27 14.03 -5.38 9.65
C PRO A 27 12.95 -5.81 10.64
N SER A 28 12.00 -4.92 10.99
CA SER A 28 10.84 -5.27 11.82
C SER A 28 9.95 -6.35 11.18
N CYS A 29 10.04 -6.53 9.86
CA CYS A 29 9.27 -7.50 9.09
C CYS A 29 9.99 -8.79 8.71
N ASN A 30 11.21 -8.98 9.20
CA ASN A 30 11.96 -10.19 8.94
C ASN A 30 11.44 -11.31 9.85
N ILE A 31 11.31 -12.53 9.33
CA ILE A 31 11.19 -13.72 10.17
C ILE A 31 12.53 -13.90 10.89
N ASP A 32 12.51 -14.15 12.20
CA ASP A 32 13.74 -14.30 13.00
C ASP A 32 14.26 -15.74 12.94
N ALA A 33 13.36 -16.74 12.92
CA ALA A 33 13.76 -18.13 12.72
C ALA A 33 12.65 -18.94 12.05
N VAL A 34 13.04 -20.02 11.37
CA VAL A 34 12.11 -21.00 10.81
C VAL A 34 12.59 -22.40 11.19
N LEU A 35 11.65 -23.25 11.61
CA LEU A 35 11.91 -24.64 11.95
C LEU A 35 10.93 -25.52 11.19
N TYR A 36 11.44 -26.51 10.46
CA TYR A 36 10.62 -27.61 9.98
C TYR A 36 10.67 -28.75 11.00
N SER A 37 9.51 -29.25 11.42
CA SER A 37 9.42 -30.42 12.29
C SER A 37 8.95 -31.63 11.50
N THR A 38 9.86 -32.58 11.36
CA THR A 38 9.65 -33.88 10.71
C THR A 38 8.70 -34.78 11.50
N GLN A 39 8.38 -34.47 12.75
CA GLN A 39 7.45 -35.25 13.55
C GLN A 39 5.99 -35.06 13.12
N ASN A 40 5.64 -33.82 12.76
CA ASN A 40 4.25 -33.45 12.45
C ASN A 40 4.08 -32.83 11.06
N ASP A 41 5.16 -32.73 10.28
CA ASP A 41 5.20 -32.10 8.96
C ASP A 41 4.70 -30.65 9.00
N ASP A 42 5.06 -29.91 10.04
CA ASP A 42 4.72 -28.50 10.18
C ASP A 42 5.97 -27.61 10.15
N ILE A 43 5.76 -26.37 9.74
CA ILE A 43 6.78 -25.31 9.76
C ILE A 43 6.39 -24.30 10.83
N TYR A 44 7.34 -23.98 11.71
CA TYR A 44 7.20 -22.98 12.75
C TYR A 44 8.00 -21.74 12.33
N PHE A 45 7.32 -20.61 12.25
CA PHE A 45 7.91 -19.30 12.01
C PHE A 45 8.00 -18.57 13.34
N PHE A 46 9.16 -18.03 13.68
CA PHE A 46 9.39 -17.28 14.92
C PHE A 46 9.63 -15.80 14.63
N LYS A 47 9.05 -14.96 15.47
CA LYS A 47 9.29 -13.51 15.50
C LYS A 47 9.15 -13.01 16.93
N ASP A 48 10.14 -12.29 17.42
CA ASP A 48 10.20 -11.80 18.80
C ASP A 48 9.94 -12.97 19.79
N ASN A 49 8.88 -12.87 20.59
CA ASN A 49 8.42 -13.86 21.56
C ASN A 49 7.20 -14.68 21.08
N MET A 50 6.90 -14.64 19.79
CA MET A 50 5.77 -15.32 19.19
C MET A 50 6.20 -16.33 18.13
N TYR A 51 5.30 -17.26 17.85
CA TYR A 51 5.45 -18.19 16.74
C TYR A 51 4.14 -18.36 15.97
N ALA A 52 4.24 -18.72 14.70
CA ALA A 52 3.15 -19.20 13.88
C ALA A 52 3.46 -20.62 13.38
N ARG A 53 2.45 -21.49 13.38
CA ARG A 53 2.54 -22.88 12.90
C ARG A 53 1.80 -23.00 11.58
N TRP A 54 2.54 -23.43 10.57
CA TRP A 54 2.08 -23.69 9.22
C TRP A 54 2.00 -25.18 8.97
N ASN A 55 0.82 -25.66 8.59
CA ASN A 55 0.64 -27.06 8.26
C ASN A 55 0.97 -27.30 6.78
N VAL A 56 2.02 -28.09 6.50
CA VAL A 56 2.50 -28.29 5.13
C VAL A 56 1.46 -29.05 4.29
N LYS A 57 0.78 -30.03 4.87
CA LYS A 57 -0.23 -30.87 4.17
C LYS A 57 -1.44 -30.07 3.70
N SER A 58 -2.00 -29.22 4.57
CA SER A 58 -3.15 -28.37 4.24
C SER A 58 -2.78 -27.02 3.67
N ASP A 59 -1.48 -26.74 3.56
CA ASP A 59 -0.89 -25.53 2.99
C ASP A 59 -1.48 -24.23 3.55
N ARG A 60 -1.62 -24.18 4.88
CA ARG A 60 -2.19 -23.03 5.57
C ARG A 60 -1.61 -22.86 6.97
N MET A 61 -1.59 -21.62 7.42
CA MET A 61 -1.37 -21.29 8.81
C MET A 61 -2.55 -21.80 9.64
N TYR A 62 -2.27 -22.56 10.69
CA TYR A 62 -3.31 -23.15 11.55
C TYR A 62 -3.34 -22.51 12.94
N TYR A 63 -2.19 -22.05 13.46
CA TYR A 63 -2.07 -21.57 14.82
C TYR A 63 -0.99 -20.49 14.95
N TYR A 64 -1.12 -19.61 15.93
CA TYR A 64 -0.05 -18.73 16.42
C TYR A 64 -0.17 -18.58 17.94
N GLY A 65 0.94 -18.32 18.62
CA GLY A 65 0.97 -18.22 20.08
C GLY A 65 2.27 -17.63 20.60
N GLN A 66 2.42 -17.58 21.93
CA GLN A 66 3.67 -17.17 22.57
C GLN A 66 4.65 -18.34 22.55
N THR A 67 5.92 -18.07 22.27
CA THR A 67 6.97 -19.10 22.19
C THR A 67 7.14 -19.89 23.48
N LYS A 68 6.91 -19.26 24.65
CA LYS A 68 6.90 -19.93 25.95
C LYS A 68 5.84 -21.03 26.09
N ASP A 69 4.75 -20.94 25.32
CA ASP A 69 3.66 -21.93 25.34
C ASP A 69 4.01 -23.14 24.46
N LEU A 70 5.03 -23.01 23.59
CA LEU A 70 5.52 -24.10 22.75
C LEU A 70 6.40 -25.06 23.55
N ILE A 71 7.38 -24.53 24.28
CA ILE A 71 8.31 -25.27 25.14
C ILE A 71 8.61 -24.42 26.38
N ASP A 72 8.35 -24.97 27.57
CA ASP A 72 8.64 -24.28 28.82
C ASP A 72 10.16 -24.04 28.99
N GLY A 73 10.53 -22.85 29.46
CA GLY A 73 11.93 -22.43 29.61
C GLY A 73 12.67 -22.07 28.31
N LEU A 74 11.98 -22.04 27.16
CA LEU A 74 12.59 -21.62 25.88
C LEU A 74 12.88 -20.11 25.90
N LYS A 75 14.13 -19.76 25.62
CA LYS A 75 14.62 -18.38 25.56
C LYS A 75 14.17 -17.73 24.26
N THR A 76 13.83 -16.45 24.37
CA THR A 76 13.36 -15.61 23.26
C THR A 76 14.10 -14.26 23.29
N PRO A 77 14.31 -13.60 22.13
CA PRO A 77 13.91 -14.03 20.78
C PRO A 77 14.72 -15.24 20.28
N ILE A 78 14.16 -15.98 19.32
CA ILE A 78 14.85 -17.10 18.66
C ILE A 78 15.39 -16.57 17.33
N ASP A 79 16.71 -16.55 17.21
CA ASP A 79 17.43 -16.02 16.04
C ASP A 79 17.69 -17.10 14.98
N ALA A 80 17.66 -18.38 15.37
CA ALA A 80 17.67 -19.48 14.42
C ALA A 80 17.10 -20.74 15.09
N ALA A 81 16.61 -21.67 14.27
CA ALA A 81 16.13 -22.96 14.77
C ALA A 81 16.37 -24.05 13.73
N ILE A 82 16.63 -25.26 14.20
CA ILE A 82 16.97 -26.39 13.32
C ILE A 82 16.62 -27.70 14.01
N GLU A 83 16.04 -28.62 13.25
CA GLU A 83 15.84 -29.99 13.68
C GLU A 83 16.86 -30.89 12.98
N THR A 84 17.46 -31.81 13.72
CA THR A 84 18.39 -32.79 13.18
C THR A 84 18.10 -34.17 13.78
N ASN A 85 18.50 -35.21 13.07
CA ASN A 85 18.56 -36.56 13.60
C ASN A 85 20.02 -36.99 13.71
N LEU A 86 20.75 -36.35 14.63
CA LEU A 86 22.12 -36.72 14.93
C LEU A 86 22.12 -37.86 15.95
N TYR A 87 22.95 -38.86 15.67
CA TYR A 87 23.19 -40.01 16.57
C TYR A 87 21.92 -40.82 16.90
N GLY A 88 20.91 -40.80 16.02
CA GLY A 88 19.66 -41.56 16.20
C GLY A 88 18.65 -40.91 17.16
N THR A 89 18.91 -39.67 17.60
CA THR A 89 17.98 -38.88 18.41
C THR A 89 17.55 -37.63 17.65
N GLN A 90 16.24 -37.39 17.61
CA GLN A 90 15.67 -36.18 17.03
C GLN A 90 15.86 -35.01 18.01
N GLN A 91 16.79 -34.13 17.68
CA GLN A 91 17.15 -32.98 18.49
C GLN A 91 16.81 -31.70 17.74
N ILE A 92 16.24 -30.74 18.48
CA ILE A 92 15.97 -29.40 17.99
C ILE A 92 16.92 -28.45 18.70
N PHE A 93 17.65 -27.64 17.93
CA PHE A 93 18.54 -26.60 18.46
C PHE A 93 17.89 -25.24 18.21
N PHE A 94 17.72 -24.48 19.27
CA PHE A 94 17.21 -23.11 19.25
C PHE A 94 18.36 -22.16 19.61
N PHE A 95 18.59 -21.17 18.76
CA PHE A 95 19.68 -20.20 18.92
C PHE A 95 19.10 -18.86 19.37
N SER A 96 19.70 -18.26 20.39
CA SER A 96 19.31 -16.95 20.93
C SER A 96 20.56 -16.23 21.44
N GLY A 97 20.97 -15.19 20.73
CA GLY A 97 22.24 -14.50 20.94
C GLY A 97 23.42 -15.47 20.88
N ASN A 98 24.16 -15.56 21.98
CA ASN A 98 25.33 -16.42 22.12
C ASN A 98 25.04 -17.80 22.74
N GLN A 99 23.77 -18.21 22.81
CA GLN A 99 23.35 -19.45 23.46
C GLN A 99 22.61 -20.38 22.49
N VAL A 100 22.76 -21.67 22.73
CA VAL A 100 22.06 -22.75 22.05
C VAL A 100 21.29 -23.56 23.08
N GLN A 101 19.99 -23.66 22.92
CA GLN A 101 19.14 -24.55 23.70
C GLN A 101 18.83 -25.81 22.89
N ILE A 102 19.15 -26.96 23.46
CA ILE A 102 18.97 -28.27 22.85
C ILE A 102 17.74 -28.92 23.48
N TYR A 103 16.76 -29.23 22.65
CA TYR A 103 15.55 -29.93 23.02
C TYR A 103 15.52 -31.30 22.38
N ASP A 104 15.45 -32.35 23.21
CA ASP A 104 15.17 -33.70 22.74
C ASP A 104 13.65 -33.87 22.67
N HIS A 105 13.13 -33.85 21.44
CA HIS A 105 11.69 -33.90 21.23
C HIS A 105 11.10 -35.25 21.65
N PHE A 106 11.84 -36.34 21.45
CA PHE A 106 11.35 -37.69 21.72
C PHE A 106 11.16 -37.93 23.22
N HIS A 107 12.14 -37.50 24.02
CA HIS A 107 12.12 -37.67 25.47
C HIS A 107 11.44 -36.51 26.21
N LYS A 108 11.07 -35.44 25.50
CA LYS A 108 10.61 -34.17 26.07
C LYS A 108 11.56 -33.68 27.18
N SER A 109 12.86 -33.84 26.92
CA SER A 109 13.90 -33.53 27.90
C SER A 109 13.88 -32.04 28.25
N PRO A 110 14.29 -31.67 29.48
CA PRO A 110 14.54 -30.28 29.80
C PRO A 110 15.55 -29.68 28.82
N LEU A 111 15.40 -28.39 28.53
CA LEU A 111 16.30 -27.66 27.63
C LEU A 111 17.71 -27.63 28.22
N ASN A 112 18.66 -28.27 27.53
CA ASN A 112 20.07 -28.09 27.85
C ASN A 112 20.56 -26.81 27.17
N THR A 113 21.17 -25.89 27.92
CA THR A 113 21.70 -24.64 27.37
C THR A 113 23.22 -24.69 27.36
N ILE A 114 23.82 -24.43 26.21
CA ILE A 114 25.27 -24.30 26.04
C ILE A 114 25.60 -22.99 25.34
N ASP A 115 26.83 -22.49 25.50
CA ASP A 115 27.29 -21.34 24.73
C ASP A 115 27.53 -21.73 23.26
N LEU A 116 27.28 -20.82 22.34
CA LEU A 116 27.46 -21.04 20.90
C LEU A 116 28.91 -21.39 20.53
N LYS A 117 29.88 -20.79 21.23
CA LYS A 117 31.31 -21.09 21.07
C LYS A 117 31.66 -22.53 21.47
N ASP A 118 30.92 -23.12 22.42
CA ASP A 118 31.13 -24.48 22.90
C ASP A 118 30.39 -25.48 22.01
N PHE A 119 29.27 -25.06 21.41
CA PHE A 119 28.58 -25.81 20.37
C PHE A 119 29.45 -25.97 19.11
N ALA A 120 30.05 -24.88 18.63
CA ALA A 120 30.86 -24.88 17.41
C ALA A 120 31.93 -23.77 17.43
N VAL A 121 33.18 -24.17 17.69
CA VAL A 121 34.33 -23.25 17.70
C VAL A 121 34.55 -22.67 16.30
N GLY A 122 34.56 -21.33 16.20
CA GLY A 122 34.76 -20.60 14.95
C GLY A 122 33.49 -19.94 14.39
N LEU A 123 32.33 -20.15 15.01
CA LEU A 123 31.14 -19.34 14.72
C LEU A 123 31.27 -17.92 15.29
N PRO A 124 30.56 -16.94 14.69
CA PRO A 124 30.35 -15.62 15.30
C PRO A 124 29.59 -15.71 16.63
N GLU A 125 29.54 -14.61 17.39
CA GLU A 125 28.86 -14.56 18.71
C GLU A 125 27.34 -14.80 18.63
N SER A 126 26.74 -14.62 17.45
CA SER A 126 25.34 -14.93 17.16
C SER A 126 25.21 -15.31 15.69
N ILE A 127 24.14 -16.00 15.34
CA ILE A 127 23.78 -16.36 13.96
C ILE A 127 22.38 -15.85 13.65
N ASP A 128 22.12 -15.58 12.38
CA ASP A 128 20.82 -15.07 11.92
C ASP A 128 19.95 -16.17 11.31
N ALA A 129 20.54 -17.28 10.87
CA ALA A 129 19.79 -18.42 10.37
C ALA A 129 20.63 -19.69 10.38
N THR A 130 19.98 -20.85 10.36
CA THR A 130 20.64 -22.12 10.12
C THR A 130 19.73 -23.15 9.47
N PHE A 131 20.32 -24.10 8.74
CA PHE A 131 19.66 -25.34 8.34
C PHE A 131 20.67 -26.49 8.26
N PHE A 132 20.18 -27.73 8.28
CA PHE A 132 21.00 -28.94 8.32
C PHE A 132 20.72 -29.74 7.06
N MET A 133 21.77 -30.08 6.33
CA MET A 133 21.66 -30.87 5.09
C MET A 133 22.88 -31.77 4.97
N GLN A 134 22.67 -33.05 4.65
CA GLN A 134 23.74 -34.01 4.34
C GLN A 134 24.90 -34.01 5.36
N SER A 135 24.60 -34.08 6.65
CA SER A 135 25.61 -34.07 7.74
C SER A 135 26.41 -32.79 7.88
N THR A 136 25.90 -31.68 7.34
CA THR A 136 26.52 -30.37 7.39
C THR A 136 25.53 -29.36 7.96
N PHE A 137 25.96 -28.59 8.95
CA PHE A 137 25.25 -27.40 9.38
C PHE A 137 25.67 -26.21 8.52
N TYR A 138 24.68 -25.45 8.07
CA TYR A 138 24.85 -24.20 7.35
C TYR A 138 24.42 -23.09 8.29
N PHE A 139 25.32 -22.16 8.61
CA PHE A 139 25.03 -21.01 9.47
C PHE A 139 25.17 -19.73 8.69
N PHE A 140 24.29 -18.77 8.95
CA PHE A 140 24.27 -17.48 8.28
C PHE A 140 24.49 -16.38 9.30
N LYS A 141 25.33 -15.40 8.95
CA LYS A 141 25.47 -14.15 9.71
C LYS A 141 25.76 -13.01 8.75
N ASP A 142 24.91 -12.00 8.75
CA ASP A 142 24.98 -10.87 7.82
C ASP A 142 25.06 -11.37 6.36
N TYR A 143 26.13 -11.02 5.64
CA TYR A 143 26.41 -11.44 4.27
C TYR A 143 27.34 -12.66 4.19
N HIS A 144 27.49 -13.40 5.28
CA HIS A 144 28.40 -14.53 5.37
C HIS A 144 27.69 -15.85 5.64
N ILE A 145 28.26 -16.91 5.10
CA ILE A 145 27.89 -18.30 5.38
C ILE A 145 29.08 -19.05 6.00
N TYR A 146 28.75 -19.94 6.92
CA TYR A 146 29.67 -20.85 7.59
C TYR A 146 29.16 -22.28 7.47
N PHE A 147 30.07 -23.24 7.36
CA PHE A 147 29.74 -24.66 7.29
C PHE A 147 30.37 -25.40 8.47
N MET A 148 29.65 -26.33 9.08
CA MET A 148 30.23 -27.27 10.02
C MET A 148 29.89 -28.69 9.61
N PHE A 149 30.90 -29.44 9.20
CA PHE A 149 30.77 -30.87 8.97
C PHE A 149 30.72 -31.60 10.31
N VAL A 150 29.67 -32.40 10.53
CA VAL A 150 29.47 -33.14 11.79
C VAL A 150 30.66 -34.04 12.13
N ALA A 151 31.25 -34.67 11.11
CA ALA A 151 32.39 -35.57 11.28
C ALA A 151 33.66 -34.84 11.74
N GLU A 152 33.86 -33.60 11.28
CA GLU A 152 35.07 -32.82 11.59
C GLU A 152 34.92 -32.00 12.87
N LYS A 153 33.68 -31.67 13.27
CA LYS A 153 33.36 -30.72 14.35
C LYS A 153 34.12 -29.39 14.21
N LYS A 154 34.36 -28.98 12.96
CA LYS A 154 35.12 -27.79 12.61
C LYS A 154 34.26 -26.87 11.75
N VAL A 155 34.25 -25.60 12.12
CA VAL A 155 33.59 -24.55 11.34
C VAL A 155 34.54 -24.07 10.23
N HIS A 156 33.99 -23.93 9.03
CA HIS A 156 34.64 -23.35 7.85
C HIS A 156 33.93 -22.05 7.48
N GLY A 157 34.67 -20.96 7.26
CA GLY A 157 34.14 -19.63 6.93
C GLY A 157 34.90 -18.50 7.64
N PRO A 158 34.42 -17.24 7.56
CA PRO A 158 33.24 -16.81 6.79
C PRO A 158 33.49 -16.84 5.28
N PHE A 159 32.48 -17.22 4.52
CA PHE A 159 32.47 -17.02 3.06
C PHE A 159 31.37 -16.03 2.67
N ASN A 160 31.58 -15.23 1.64
CA ASN A 160 30.53 -14.34 1.14
C ASN A 160 29.36 -15.16 0.58
N ILE A 161 28.15 -14.85 1.04
CA ILE A 161 26.92 -15.56 0.67
C ILE A 161 26.64 -15.53 -0.83
N THR A 162 27.02 -14.45 -1.53
CA THR A 162 26.79 -14.32 -2.98
C THR A 162 27.64 -15.29 -3.81
N ASN A 163 28.68 -15.89 -3.22
CA ASN A 163 29.44 -16.94 -3.88
C ASN A 163 28.65 -18.25 -3.99
N PHE A 164 27.66 -18.44 -3.13
CA PHE A 164 26.79 -19.63 -3.09
C PHE A 164 25.39 -19.32 -3.63
N PHE A 165 24.91 -18.09 -3.42
CA PHE A 165 23.59 -17.62 -3.82
C PHE A 165 23.68 -16.27 -4.56
N PRO A 166 24.11 -16.24 -5.83
CA PRO A 166 24.37 -15.00 -6.56
C PRO A 166 23.17 -14.06 -6.69
N ASN A 167 21.92 -14.57 -6.66
CA ASN A 167 20.73 -13.71 -6.76
C ASN A 167 20.16 -13.27 -5.40
N LEU A 168 20.77 -13.69 -4.29
CA LEU A 168 20.38 -13.24 -2.96
C LEU A 168 20.71 -11.75 -2.79
N LYS A 169 19.71 -10.92 -2.45
CA LYS A 169 19.85 -9.45 -2.44
C LYS A 169 20.13 -8.86 -1.05
N GLY A 170 20.32 -9.69 -0.03
CA GLY A 170 20.43 -9.26 1.35
C GLY A 170 20.87 -10.39 2.28
N PRO A 171 21.02 -10.11 3.59
CA PRO A 171 21.30 -11.12 4.60
C PRO A 171 20.14 -12.12 4.71
N VAL A 172 20.45 -13.36 5.10
CA VAL A 172 19.43 -14.39 5.38
C VAL A 172 19.00 -14.25 6.84
N ASN A 173 17.73 -13.93 7.05
CA ASN A 173 17.15 -13.74 8.39
C ASN A 173 16.53 -15.01 8.97
N ALA A 174 16.21 -15.98 8.12
CA ALA A 174 15.83 -17.31 8.56
C ALA A 174 16.05 -18.30 7.42
N ALA A 175 16.25 -19.56 7.76
CA ALA A 175 16.41 -20.62 6.78
C ALA A 175 15.75 -21.90 7.26
N VAL A 176 15.26 -22.71 6.33
CA VAL A 176 14.76 -24.05 6.65
C VAL A 176 14.96 -24.99 5.48
N LEU A 177 15.31 -26.23 5.77
CA LEU A 177 15.28 -27.31 4.79
C LEU A 177 13.92 -28.00 4.84
N ASN A 178 13.20 -28.01 3.73
CA ASN A 178 11.98 -28.78 3.58
C ASN A 178 12.31 -30.07 2.81
N THR A 179 12.04 -31.21 3.44
CA THR A 179 12.26 -32.54 2.86
C THR A 179 10.98 -33.16 2.29
N PHE A 180 9.83 -32.47 2.39
CA PHE A 180 8.52 -33.03 2.04
C PHE A 180 8.23 -33.10 0.53
N HIS A 181 8.83 -32.22 -0.28
CA HIS A 181 8.51 -32.14 -1.71
C HIS A 181 9.33 -33.15 -2.54
N GLU A 182 8.66 -34.24 -2.96
CA GLU A 182 9.05 -35.08 -4.11
C GLU A 182 10.45 -35.72 -4.01
N GLY A 183 10.96 -35.96 -2.80
CA GLY A 183 12.27 -36.57 -2.59
C GLY A 183 13.45 -35.64 -2.94
N ARG A 184 13.22 -34.32 -3.02
CA ARG A 184 14.27 -33.33 -3.23
C ARG A 184 14.37 -32.41 -2.02
N ASP A 185 15.55 -32.41 -1.42
CA ASP A 185 15.94 -31.48 -0.36
C ASP A 185 15.87 -30.04 -0.90
N THR A 186 14.91 -29.25 -0.41
CA THR A 186 14.72 -27.87 -0.87
C THR A 186 14.93 -26.90 0.29
N ALA A 187 15.91 -26.00 0.15
CA ALA A 187 16.15 -24.97 1.15
C ALA A 187 15.33 -23.70 0.84
N TYR A 188 14.70 -23.16 1.87
CA TYR A 188 14.00 -21.88 1.85
C TYR A 188 14.83 -20.89 2.66
N LEU A 189 15.36 -19.86 2.00
CA LEU A 189 16.09 -18.79 2.65
C LEU A 189 15.22 -17.54 2.68
N PHE A 190 14.95 -16.99 3.85
CA PHE A 190 14.10 -15.82 4.04
C PHE A 190 14.97 -14.58 4.21
N SER A 191 14.64 -13.51 3.47
CA SER A 191 15.33 -12.21 3.55
C SER A 191 14.31 -11.12 3.29
N GLY A 192 14.03 -10.29 4.31
CA GLY A 192 12.94 -9.33 4.22
C GLY A 192 11.57 -10.00 4.08
N GLN A 193 10.75 -9.44 3.19
CA GLN A 193 9.44 -9.96 2.84
C GLN A 193 9.48 -11.00 1.69
N ASN A 194 10.68 -11.45 1.32
CA ASN A 194 10.87 -12.43 0.26
C ASN A 194 11.48 -13.71 0.83
N TYR A 195 11.30 -14.80 0.09
CA TYR A 195 12.08 -16.00 0.28
C TYR A 195 12.66 -16.47 -1.06
N TYR A 196 13.73 -17.23 -0.94
CA TYR A 196 14.50 -17.78 -2.04
C TYR A 196 14.36 -19.29 -1.95
N LEU A 197 13.86 -19.89 -3.03
CA LEU A 197 13.79 -21.33 -3.18
C LEU A 197 15.09 -21.81 -3.80
N PHE A 198 15.80 -22.69 -3.10
CA PHE A 198 17.01 -23.33 -3.62
C PHE A 198 16.74 -24.81 -3.89
N ALA A 199 16.52 -25.11 -5.17
CA ALA A 199 16.41 -26.46 -5.72
C ALA A 199 17.18 -26.53 -7.04
N GLU A 200 18.23 -27.35 -7.06
CA GLU A 200 19.00 -27.91 -8.20
C GLU A 200 19.41 -27.06 -9.43
N SER A 201 19.05 -25.78 -9.57
CA SER A 201 19.62 -24.83 -10.58
C SER A 201 18.83 -23.54 -10.77
N ALA A 202 17.61 -23.42 -10.25
CA ALA A 202 16.75 -22.25 -10.49
C ALA A 202 16.50 -21.47 -9.21
N GLU A 203 17.29 -20.42 -8.99
CA GLU A 203 17.02 -19.44 -7.94
C GLU A 203 15.78 -18.63 -8.31
N LYS A 204 14.72 -18.76 -7.52
CA LYS A 204 13.50 -17.99 -7.67
C LYS A 204 13.28 -17.13 -6.44
N VAL A 205 13.25 -15.82 -6.65
CA VAL A 205 12.81 -14.85 -5.63
C VAL A 205 11.29 -14.87 -5.62
N ILE A 206 10.70 -15.21 -4.48
CA ILE A 206 9.26 -15.32 -4.33
C ILE A 206 8.85 -14.47 -3.13
N PRO A 207 7.88 -13.55 -3.27
CA PRO A 207 7.30 -12.87 -2.12
C PRO A 207 6.66 -13.86 -1.15
N ILE A 208 6.87 -13.68 0.16
CA ILE A 208 6.40 -14.61 1.20
C ILE A 208 4.88 -14.82 1.09
N GLU A 209 4.12 -13.76 0.84
CA GLU A 209 2.65 -13.79 0.74
C GLU A 209 2.13 -14.67 -0.41
N LYS A 210 2.95 -14.93 -1.43
CA LYS A 210 2.53 -15.77 -2.57
C LYS A 210 2.41 -17.25 -2.18
N ARG A 211 3.31 -17.73 -1.30
CA ARG A 211 3.34 -19.12 -0.83
C ARG A 211 2.70 -19.25 0.54
N TRP A 212 3.10 -18.39 1.47
CA TRP A 212 2.73 -18.42 2.87
C TRP A 212 1.59 -17.43 3.13
N LYS A 213 0.46 -17.65 2.44
CA LYS A 213 -0.71 -16.76 2.50
C LYS A 213 -1.17 -16.55 3.95
N GLY A 214 -1.32 -15.29 4.33
CA GLY A 214 -1.75 -14.90 5.68
C GLY A 214 -0.62 -14.85 6.72
N LEU A 215 0.60 -15.31 6.42
CA LEU A 215 1.72 -15.25 7.36
C LEU A 215 2.08 -13.80 7.71
N LEU A 216 2.33 -12.94 6.71
CA LEU A 216 2.64 -11.52 6.91
C LEU A 216 1.47 -10.69 7.45
N ASN A 217 0.25 -11.24 7.38
CA ASN A 217 -0.96 -10.65 7.95
C ASN A 217 -1.28 -11.24 9.33
N SER A 218 -0.47 -12.15 9.87
CA SER A 218 -0.71 -12.73 11.19
C SER A 218 -0.25 -11.79 12.31
N PRO A 219 -0.71 -12.01 13.56
CA PRO A 219 -0.20 -11.27 14.71
C PRO A 219 1.32 -11.34 14.88
N LEU A 220 1.98 -12.36 14.30
CA LEU A 220 3.44 -12.49 14.23
C LEU A 220 4.12 -11.22 13.71
N PHE A 221 3.47 -10.52 12.78
CA PHE A 221 3.98 -9.29 12.15
C PHE A 221 3.13 -8.06 12.49
N ALA A 222 2.47 -8.04 13.66
CA ALA A 222 1.66 -6.90 14.07
C ALA A 222 2.48 -5.61 14.22
N LYS A 223 3.77 -5.72 14.55
CA LYS A 223 4.71 -4.60 14.70
C LYS A 223 5.38 -4.15 13.40
N CYS A 224 5.15 -4.86 12.29
CA CYS A 224 5.61 -4.39 10.99
C CYS A 224 5.03 -3.01 10.71
N GLU A 225 5.88 -2.00 10.74
CA GLU A 225 5.45 -0.66 10.36
C GLU A 225 5.12 -0.70 8.87
N ILE A 226 3.88 -0.31 8.53
CA ILE A 226 3.50 -0.25 7.13
C ILE A 226 4.08 1.05 6.57
N ASP A 227 5.04 0.91 5.67
CA ASP A 227 5.45 2.05 4.84
C ASP A 227 4.33 2.36 3.84
N CYS A 228 3.55 3.37 4.19
CA CYS A 228 2.42 3.84 3.39
C CYS A 228 2.80 4.35 1.99
N ASN A 229 4.09 4.61 1.74
CA ASN A 229 4.57 5.04 0.43
C ASN A 229 4.78 3.88 -0.54
N THR A 230 5.00 2.67 -0.03
CA THR A 230 5.30 1.47 -0.82
C THR A 230 4.16 0.45 -0.81
N VAL A 231 3.27 0.49 0.19
CA VAL A 231 2.21 -0.50 0.30
C VAL A 231 1.15 -0.35 -0.80
N THR A 232 0.83 -1.46 -1.45
CA THR A 232 -0.36 -1.54 -2.30
C THR A 232 -1.57 -1.70 -1.39
N ILE A 233 -2.38 -0.67 -1.27
CA ILE A 233 -3.68 -0.77 -0.59
C ILE A 233 -4.56 -1.68 -1.47
N SER A 234 -5.30 -2.61 -0.88
CA SER A 234 -6.12 -3.61 -1.59
C SER A 234 -7.43 -3.78 -0.83
N ASN A 235 -8.53 -4.10 -1.50
CA ASN A 235 -9.79 -4.37 -0.80
C ASN A 235 -9.73 -5.61 0.10
N ASP A 236 -8.74 -6.49 -0.08
CA ASP A 236 -8.55 -7.69 0.73
C ASP A 236 -7.89 -7.35 2.07
N ASP A 237 -6.87 -6.50 2.07
CA ASP A 237 -6.05 -6.19 3.25
C ASP A 237 -6.43 -4.88 3.95
N TRP A 238 -7.13 -3.98 3.24
CA TRP A 238 -7.44 -2.64 3.72
C TRP A 238 -8.95 -2.39 3.73
N LYS A 239 -9.36 -1.52 4.65
CA LYS A 239 -10.72 -0.97 4.70
C LYS A 239 -10.66 0.55 4.67
N PHE A 240 -11.65 1.15 4.02
CA PHE A 240 -11.86 2.59 4.09
C PHE A 240 -12.03 3.01 5.56
N GLY A 241 -11.29 4.04 5.96
CA GLY A 241 -11.42 4.67 7.27
C GLY A 241 -12.28 5.91 7.21
N SER A 242 -11.74 6.97 6.61
CA SER A 242 -12.40 8.27 6.50
C SER A 242 -11.90 9.03 5.29
N ILE A 243 -12.70 9.99 4.83
CA ILE A 243 -12.28 11.01 3.87
C ILE A 243 -12.49 12.39 4.50
N SER A 244 -11.50 13.26 4.37
CA SER A 244 -11.59 14.66 4.82
C SER A 244 -11.28 15.59 3.66
N TYR A 245 -12.13 16.58 3.45
CA TYR A 245 -11.95 17.63 2.44
C TYR A 245 -11.33 18.86 3.11
N ASN A 246 -10.27 19.40 2.52
CA ASN A 246 -9.68 20.66 2.96
C ASN A 246 -10.20 21.78 2.06
N MET A 247 -11.38 22.30 2.39
CA MET A 247 -11.97 23.42 1.66
C MET A 247 -11.33 24.73 2.13
N SER A 248 -10.28 25.17 1.43
CA SER A 248 -9.83 26.56 1.49
C SER A 248 -10.39 27.28 0.26
N MET A 249 -11.14 28.38 0.45
CA MET A 249 -11.75 29.13 -0.67
C MET A 249 -10.73 29.93 -1.51
N ASN A 250 -9.43 29.73 -1.32
CA ASN A 250 -8.42 30.61 -1.90
C ASN A 250 -8.16 30.36 -3.39
N ASP A 251 -8.48 29.17 -3.92
CA ASP A 251 -8.18 28.78 -5.30
C ASP A 251 -9.45 28.60 -6.15
N THR A 252 -10.29 29.63 -6.22
CA THR A 252 -11.47 29.63 -7.11
C THR A 252 -11.20 30.42 -8.39
N TYR A 253 -11.26 29.75 -9.54
CA TYR A 253 -11.29 30.43 -10.83
C TYR A 253 -12.74 30.71 -11.23
N THR A 254 -13.04 31.99 -11.47
CA THR A 254 -14.38 32.42 -11.92
C THR A 254 -14.35 32.70 -13.42
N ARG A 255 -15.29 32.13 -14.16
CA ARG A 255 -15.53 32.42 -15.58
C ARG A 255 -16.98 32.85 -15.77
N SER A 256 -17.21 33.99 -16.40
CA SER A 256 -18.56 34.34 -16.86
C SER A 256 -18.92 33.44 -18.05
N ILE A 257 -20.03 32.69 -17.94
CA ILE A 257 -20.51 31.75 -18.97
C ILE A 257 -21.77 32.24 -19.67
N GLY A 258 -22.36 33.33 -19.19
CA GLY A 258 -23.50 33.96 -19.83
C GLY A 258 -23.71 35.38 -19.34
N ILE A 259 -24.07 36.28 -20.25
CA ILE A 259 -24.47 37.65 -19.94
C ILE A 259 -25.76 37.94 -20.70
N LYS A 260 -26.79 38.40 -19.99
CA LYS A 260 -28.01 38.94 -20.59
C LYS A 260 -28.14 40.40 -20.21
N ASN A 261 -28.15 41.25 -21.24
CA ASN A 261 -28.35 42.69 -21.10
C ASN A 261 -29.80 43.01 -21.43
N PHE A 262 -30.43 43.80 -20.57
CA PHE A 262 -31.78 44.29 -20.79
C PHE A 262 -31.76 45.82 -20.72
N THR A 263 -32.23 46.46 -21.79
CA THR A 263 -32.43 47.91 -21.84
C THR A 263 -33.91 48.16 -21.91
N LYS A 264 -34.48 48.80 -20.88
CA LYS A 264 -35.89 49.19 -20.84
C LYS A 264 -36.03 50.65 -20.45
N TYR A 265 -37.01 51.31 -21.04
CA TYR A 265 -37.57 52.54 -20.50
C TYR A 265 -38.51 52.14 -19.39
N THR A 266 -38.21 52.57 -18.18
CA THR A 266 -38.98 52.17 -17.00
C THR A 266 -39.90 53.30 -16.59
N THR A 267 -41.13 52.96 -16.25
CA THR A 267 -42.06 53.86 -15.57
C THR A 267 -42.11 53.63 -14.06
N ASP A 268 -41.31 52.71 -13.50
CA ASP A 268 -40.89 52.62 -12.07
C ASP A 268 -40.11 51.32 -11.79
N GLN A 269 -40.69 50.15 -12.11
CA GLN A 269 -40.07 48.83 -11.93
C GLN A 269 -40.46 47.89 -13.07
N VAL A 270 -39.49 47.16 -13.61
CA VAL A 270 -39.74 46.10 -14.61
C VAL A 270 -39.18 44.79 -14.06
N GLN A 271 -40.05 43.80 -13.88
CA GLN A 271 -39.64 42.43 -13.68
C GLN A 271 -39.14 41.85 -15.01
N ILE A 272 -37.95 41.27 -14.97
CA ILE A 272 -37.31 40.63 -16.12
C ILE A 272 -37.09 39.18 -15.76
N ASP A 273 -37.83 38.30 -16.42
CA ASP A 273 -37.61 36.87 -16.32
C ASP A 273 -36.42 36.48 -17.20
N TYR A 274 -35.55 35.63 -16.66
CA TYR A 274 -34.43 35.11 -17.42
C TYR A 274 -34.25 33.61 -17.15
N ASN A 275 -33.76 32.93 -18.18
CA ASN A 275 -33.32 31.55 -18.11
C ASN A 275 -31.85 31.45 -18.53
N PHE A 276 -31.07 30.67 -17.80
CA PHE A 276 -29.77 30.23 -18.29
C PHE A 276 -29.75 28.71 -18.25
N SER A 277 -29.47 28.10 -19.40
CA SER A 277 -29.05 26.69 -19.45
C SER A 277 -27.54 26.65 -19.25
N TYR A 278 -27.07 25.72 -18.43
CA TYR A 278 -25.66 25.53 -18.15
C TYR A 278 -25.39 24.07 -17.86
N ASN A 279 -24.15 23.64 -18.15
CA ASN A 279 -23.71 22.30 -17.85
C ASN A 279 -22.93 22.33 -16.55
N GLU A 280 -23.44 21.62 -15.55
CA GLU A 280 -22.68 21.26 -14.36
C GLU A 280 -21.83 20.05 -14.69
N TYR A 281 -20.55 20.15 -14.35
CA TYR A 281 -19.61 19.05 -14.45
C TYR A 281 -19.14 18.70 -13.05
N PHE A 282 -19.42 17.48 -12.63
CA PHE A 282 -18.73 16.91 -11.48
C PHE A 282 -17.66 15.98 -12.02
N SER A 283 -16.39 16.34 -11.82
CA SER A 283 -15.27 15.46 -12.15
C SER A 283 -14.48 15.14 -10.90
N PHE A 284 -14.58 13.89 -10.48
CA PHE A 284 -13.62 13.35 -9.53
C PHE A 284 -12.37 12.97 -10.30
N LEU A 285 -11.28 13.71 -10.13
CA LEU A 285 -10.01 13.43 -10.81
C LEU A 285 -8.97 13.00 -9.80
N GLN A 286 -8.72 11.70 -9.65
CA GLN A 286 -7.58 11.27 -8.85
C GLN A 286 -6.33 11.23 -9.73
N SER A 287 -5.33 12.02 -9.34
CA SER A 287 -4.00 11.96 -9.94
C SER A 287 -3.11 11.02 -9.12
N GLY A 288 -2.42 10.11 -9.81
CA GLY A 288 -1.39 9.24 -9.26
C GLY A 288 -0.11 9.38 -10.08
N GLY A 289 1.04 9.32 -9.42
CA GLY A 289 2.34 9.35 -10.09
C GLY A 289 3.09 8.04 -9.87
N VAL A 290 3.47 7.32 -10.92
CA VAL A 290 4.34 6.13 -10.81
C VAL A 290 5.74 6.46 -11.30
N ASN A 291 6.73 6.01 -10.53
CA ASN A 291 8.11 5.88 -10.97
C ASN A 291 8.28 4.53 -11.67
N VAL A 292 8.37 4.54 -13.00
CA VAL A 292 8.49 3.30 -13.78
C VAL A 292 9.95 3.11 -14.18
N LYS A 293 10.52 1.95 -13.85
CA LYS A 293 11.85 1.56 -14.36
C LYS A 293 11.75 1.16 -15.84
N GLN A 294 12.88 1.16 -16.52
CA GLN A 294 12.94 0.67 -17.89
C GLN A 294 12.40 -0.78 -17.97
N ASN A 295 11.57 -1.05 -18.99
CA ASN A 295 10.95 -2.36 -19.26
C ASN A 295 9.99 -2.89 -18.19
N THR A 296 9.46 -2.05 -17.30
CA THR A 296 8.32 -2.43 -16.44
C THR A 296 6.99 -2.11 -17.11
N SER A 297 6.09 -3.08 -17.15
CA SER A 297 4.66 -2.85 -17.41
C SER A 297 3.93 -2.71 -16.08
N PHE A 298 2.94 -1.83 -16.04
CA PHE A 298 2.00 -1.72 -14.93
C PHE A 298 0.59 -1.61 -15.48
N VAL A 299 -0.39 -2.09 -14.73
CA VAL A 299 -1.80 -2.00 -15.09
C VAL A 299 -2.46 -1.06 -14.09
N VAL A 300 -3.07 0.00 -14.63
CA VAL A 300 -3.93 0.91 -13.87
C VAL A 300 -5.34 0.33 -13.94
N THR A 301 -5.89 -0.11 -12.81
CA THR A 301 -7.28 -0.58 -12.73
C THR A 301 -8.10 0.38 -11.90
N THR A 302 -9.34 0.64 -12.32
CA THR A 302 -10.33 1.31 -11.48
C THR A 302 -10.99 0.27 -10.59
N PRO A 303 -11.09 0.47 -9.25
CA PRO A 303 -11.87 -0.42 -8.39
C PRO A 303 -13.29 -0.60 -8.92
N ASP A 304 -13.76 -1.85 -8.85
CA ASP A 304 -14.99 -2.35 -9.46
C ASP A 304 -16.23 -1.69 -8.83
N PHE A 305 -16.76 -0.67 -9.50
CA PHE A 305 -18.08 -0.12 -9.23
C PHE A 305 -19.00 -0.54 -10.38
N SER A 306 -19.43 -1.81 -10.35
CA SER A 306 -20.44 -2.41 -11.22
C SER A 306 -20.31 -2.08 -12.72
N ASN A 307 -19.57 -2.95 -13.43
CA ASN A 307 -19.63 -3.19 -14.89
C ASN A 307 -18.77 -2.35 -15.84
N ILE A 308 -17.82 -1.53 -15.37
CA ILE A 308 -16.87 -0.84 -16.28
C ILE A 308 -15.46 -1.36 -15.98
N ARG A 309 -14.96 -2.29 -16.81
CA ARG A 309 -13.58 -2.79 -16.79
C ARG A 309 -12.79 -2.20 -17.94
N ASP A 310 -12.41 -0.93 -17.80
CA ASP A 310 -11.43 -0.33 -18.70
C ASP A 310 -10.04 -0.45 -18.06
N SER A 311 -9.28 -1.47 -18.46
CA SER A 311 -7.86 -1.57 -18.11
C SER A 311 -7.02 -0.86 -19.18
N ILE A 312 -6.26 0.17 -18.78
CA ILE A 312 -5.26 0.77 -19.68
C ILE A 312 -3.97 -0.06 -19.57
N ASN A 313 -3.66 -0.82 -20.61
CA ASN A 313 -2.40 -1.54 -20.73
C ASN A 313 -1.36 -0.67 -21.44
N ILE A 314 -0.32 -0.24 -20.72
CA ILE A 314 0.83 0.46 -21.31
C ILE A 314 1.98 -0.55 -21.46
N THR A 315 2.20 -1.06 -22.67
CA THR A 315 3.11 -2.20 -22.90
C THR A 315 4.55 -1.83 -23.25
N LYS A 316 4.85 -0.57 -23.61
CA LYS A 316 6.22 -0.10 -23.87
C LYS A 316 6.37 1.38 -23.57
N LEU A 317 7.30 1.71 -22.69
CA LEU A 317 7.67 3.10 -22.38
C LEU A 317 9.00 3.46 -23.08
N PRO A 318 9.18 4.71 -23.55
CA PRO A 318 10.45 5.18 -24.11
C PRO A 318 11.58 5.10 -23.07
N SER A 319 12.83 4.87 -23.52
CA SER A 319 14.01 4.76 -22.67
C SER A 319 14.21 5.96 -21.72
N GLY A 320 14.53 5.66 -20.45
CA GLY A 320 14.85 6.62 -19.39
C GLY A 320 13.95 6.45 -18.16
N ASP A 321 14.47 6.69 -16.96
CA ASP A 321 13.65 6.81 -15.75
C ASP A 321 12.71 8.00 -15.93
N LYS A 322 11.41 7.73 -16.00
CA LYS A 322 10.39 8.75 -16.19
C LYS A 322 9.31 8.62 -15.14
N HIS A 323 8.97 9.75 -14.53
CA HIS A 323 7.77 9.90 -13.73
C HIS A 323 6.57 10.00 -14.67
N TYR A 324 5.63 9.08 -14.54
CA TYR A 324 4.36 9.15 -15.26
C TYR A 324 3.26 9.59 -14.31
N TYR A 325 2.58 10.67 -14.68
CA TYR A 325 1.35 11.10 -14.05
C TYR A 325 0.19 10.56 -14.87
N PHE A 326 -0.73 9.87 -14.22
CA PHE A 326 -2.01 9.53 -14.82
C PHE A 326 -3.11 10.15 -13.98
N SER A 327 -4.20 10.51 -14.65
CA SER A 327 -5.42 10.95 -14.01
C SER A 327 -6.55 10.08 -14.52
N TYR A 328 -7.42 9.66 -13.61
CA TYR A 328 -8.62 8.91 -13.94
C TYR A 328 -9.77 9.49 -13.12
N GLY A 329 -10.97 9.39 -13.67
CA GLY A 329 -12.12 10.04 -13.08
C GLY A 329 -13.41 9.75 -13.80
N ILE A 330 -14.51 9.81 -13.05
CA ILE A 330 -15.84 9.87 -13.64
C ILE A 330 -16.16 11.34 -13.83
N LYS A 331 -16.40 11.73 -15.08
CA LYS A 331 -17.01 13.01 -15.40
C LYS A 331 -18.50 12.79 -15.54
N THR A 332 -19.27 13.31 -14.60
CA THR A 332 -20.72 13.38 -14.73
C THR A 332 -21.06 14.76 -15.27
N GLU A 333 -21.70 14.80 -16.44
CA GLU A 333 -22.25 16.02 -17.01
C GLU A 333 -23.76 16.04 -16.78
N ARG A 334 -24.25 17.15 -16.25
CA ARG A 334 -25.68 17.40 -16.08
C ARG A 334 -25.99 18.76 -16.66
N GLU A 335 -26.87 18.79 -17.64
CA GLU A 335 -27.49 20.04 -18.08
C GLU A 335 -28.55 20.44 -17.05
N ASP A 336 -28.46 21.67 -16.56
CA ASP A 336 -29.45 22.25 -15.66
C ASP A 336 -29.86 23.64 -16.19
N THR A 337 -31.03 24.12 -15.74
CA THR A 337 -31.57 25.42 -16.16
C THR A 337 -31.94 26.23 -14.93
N ILE A 338 -31.29 27.37 -14.74
CA ILE A 338 -31.74 28.33 -13.73
C ILE A 338 -32.77 29.26 -14.36
N LYS A 339 -33.98 29.26 -13.78
CA LYS A 339 -35.05 30.20 -14.07
C LYS A 339 -35.23 31.09 -12.86
N ASP A 340 -35.07 32.40 -13.04
CA ASP A 340 -35.27 33.39 -11.99
C ASP A 340 -35.73 34.71 -12.63
N HIS A 341 -36.06 35.68 -11.81
CA HIS A 341 -36.42 37.02 -12.22
C HIS A 341 -35.51 38.06 -11.55
N MET A 342 -35.32 39.20 -12.20
CA MET A 342 -34.73 40.37 -11.58
C MET A 342 -35.68 41.55 -11.65
N LEU A 343 -35.68 42.36 -10.61
CA LEU A 343 -36.35 43.66 -10.61
C LEU A 343 -35.34 44.71 -11.10
N CYS A 344 -35.61 45.24 -12.29
CA CYS A 344 -34.88 46.36 -12.87
C CYS A 344 -35.62 47.64 -12.48
N THR A 345 -35.08 48.38 -11.52
CA THR A 345 -35.70 49.59 -10.96
C THR A 345 -35.01 50.85 -11.50
N SER A 346 -35.79 51.86 -11.87
CA SER A 346 -35.24 53.14 -12.34
C SER A 346 -36.25 54.27 -12.17
N VAL A 347 -35.73 55.49 -12.14
CA VAL A 347 -36.54 56.70 -12.08
C VAL A 347 -37.29 56.85 -13.40
N ILE A 348 -38.53 57.35 -13.33
CA ILE A 348 -39.36 57.62 -14.51
C ILE A 348 -38.59 58.53 -15.48
N GLY A 349 -38.47 58.08 -16.73
CA GLY A 349 -37.79 58.83 -17.80
C GLY A 349 -36.32 58.44 -18.03
N ASP A 350 -35.70 57.69 -17.12
CA ASP A 350 -34.32 57.22 -17.29
C ASP A 350 -34.25 55.88 -18.04
N ARG A 351 -33.25 55.76 -18.92
CA ARG A 351 -32.84 54.46 -19.48
C ARG A 351 -31.86 53.79 -18.52
N ARG A 352 -32.16 52.56 -18.11
CA ARG A 352 -31.18 51.69 -17.41
C ARG A 352 -30.82 50.47 -18.24
N LYS A 353 -29.57 50.05 -18.06
CA LYS A 353 -29.09 48.76 -18.51
C LYS A 353 -28.99 47.84 -17.29
N CYS A 354 -29.85 46.83 -17.27
CA CYS A 354 -29.83 45.79 -16.25
C CYS A 354 -29.11 44.58 -16.82
N THR A 355 -28.06 44.14 -16.13
CA THR A 355 -27.18 43.07 -16.60
C THR A 355 -27.24 41.91 -15.62
N VAL A 356 -27.62 40.73 -16.13
CA VAL A 356 -27.52 39.47 -15.39
C VAL A 356 -26.34 38.70 -15.95
N PHE A 357 -25.45 38.26 -15.07
CA PHE A 357 -24.31 37.41 -15.41
C PHE A 357 -24.43 36.08 -14.70
N LEU A 358 -24.22 35.01 -15.46
CA LEU A 358 -24.01 33.68 -14.93
C LEU A 358 -22.51 33.44 -14.86
N ASN A 359 -21.99 33.29 -13.65
CA ASN A 359 -20.62 32.92 -13.37
C ASN A 359 -20.53 31.42 -13.08
N GLN A 360 -19.48 30.78 -13.56
CA GLN A 360 -19.11 29.42 -13.25
C GLN A 360 -17.79 29.44 -12.49
N TYR A 361 -17.76 28.74 -11.37
CA TYR A 361 -16.62 28.60 -10.48
C TYR A 361 -16.06 27.21 -10.66
N ASN A 362 -14.78 27.10 -10.98
CA ASN A 362 -14.06 25.83 -10.84
C ASN A 362 -13.34 25.84 -9.50
N ILE A 363 -13.71 24.91 -8.63
CA ILE A 363 -13.18 24.78 -7.27
C ILE A 363 -12.39 23.49 -7.20
N GLN A 364 -11.09 23.59 -6.98
CA GLN A 364 -10.26 22.45 -6.67
C GLN A 364 -10.34 22.19 -5.17
N VAL A 365 -10.84 21.02 -4.78
CA VAL A 365 -10.99 20.64 -3.37
C VAL A 365 -10.01 19.51 -3.06
N PRO A 366 -8.88 19.80 -2.39
CA PRO A 366 -7.99 18.78 -1.88
C PRO A 366 -8.73 17.87 -0.89
N TYR A 367 -8.49 16.57 -0.99
CA TYR A 367 -9.00 15.59 -0.04
C TYR A 367 -7.88 14.68 0.46
N THR A 368 -8.10 14.12 1.64
CA THR A 368 -7.26 13.07 2.23
C THR A 368 -8.14 11.89 2.58
N ILE A 369 -7.79 10.69 2.08
CA ILE A 369 -8.41 9.42 2.45
C ILE A 369 -7.51 8.72 3.45
N VAL A 370 -8.09 8.19 4.51
CA VAL A 370 -7.43 7.32 5.48
C VAL A 370 -7.85 5.88 5.20
N TRP A 371 -6.86 5.03 4.98
CA TRP A 371 -6.98 3.58 4.82
C TRP A 371 -6.54 2.92 6.11
N ASN A 372 -7.33 2.00 6.62
CA ASN A 372 -6.97 1.22 7.80
C ASN A 372 -6.66 -0.22 7.36
N HIS A 373 -5.50 -0.75 7.75
CA HIS A 373 -5.21 -2.16 7.50
C HIS A 373 -6.17 -3.01 8.34
N LYS A 374 -6.71 -4.09 7.78
CA LYS A 374 -7.71 -4.91 8.47
C LYS A 374 -7.13 -5.68 9.65
N VAL A 375 -5.86 -6.07 9.55
CA VAL A 375 -5.19 -6.90 10.56
C VAL A 375 -4.09 -6.18 11.35
N LYS A 376 -3.43 -5.19 10.72
CA LYS A 376 -2.32 -4.46 11.34
C LYS A 376 -2.91 -3.19 11.95
N SER A 377 -2.39 -2.73 13.08
CA SER A 377 -2.78 -1.46 13.70
C SER A 377 -2.18 -0.25 12.97
N ALA A 378 -2.30 -0.23 11.65
CA ALA A 378 -1.67 0.74 10.76
C ALA A 378 -2.71 1.46 9.91
N SER A 379 -2.47 2.76 9.68
CA SER A 379 -3.31 3.60 8.84
C SER A 379 -2.48 4.36 7.82
N CYS A 380 -2.87 4.31 6.55
CA CYS A 380 -2.20 5.03 5.46
C CYS A 380 -3.07 6.15 4.93
N LYS A 381 -2.44 7.30 4.66
CA LYS A 381 -3.11 8.46 4.09
C LYS A 381 -2.78 8.55 2.61
N SER A 382 -3.82 8.71 1.78
CA SER A 382 -3.67 9.06 0.37
C SER A 382 -4.29 10.43 0.13
N HIS A 383 -3.60 11.27 -0.63
CA HIS A 383 -4.05 12.63 -0.95
C HIS A 383 -4.49 12.71 -2.41
N GLY A 384 -5.46 13.59 -2.69
CA GLY A 384 -5.93 13.87 -4.04
C GLY A 384 -6.64 15.21 -4.11
N VAL A 385 -7.13 15.57 -5.29
CA VAL A 385 -7.90 16.79 -5.55
C VAL A 385 -9.17 16.40 -6.29
N THR A 386 -10.31 17.01 -5.97
CA THR A 386 -11.53 16.88 -6.79
C THR A 386 -11.90 18.24 -7.36
N ASP A 387 -12.30 18.28 -8.63
CA ASP A 387 -12.74 19.52 -9.28
C ASP A 387 -14.27 19.61 -9.20
N ILE A 388 -14.77 20.70 -8.64
CA ILE A 388 -16.20 20.99 -8.52
C ILE A 388 -16.51 22.23 -9.33
N LEU A 389 -17.37 22.09 -10.35
CA LEU A 389 -17.92 23.23 -11.06
C LEU A 389 -19.25 23.66 -10.43
N ILE A 390 -19.34 24.91 -10.00
CA ILE A 390 -20.57 25.51 -9.44
C ILE A 390 -20.98 26.71 -10.28
N ALA A 391 -22.26 26.85 -10.63
CA ALA A 391 -22.76 28.08 -11.25
C ALA A 391 -23.43 29.01 -10.23
N HIS A 392 -23.23 30.31 -10.38
CA HIS A 392 -23.81 31.36 -9.53
C HIS A 392 -24.24 32.55 -10.38
N ILE A 393 -25.40 33.12 -10.05
CA ILE A 393 -25.94 34.28 -10.75
C ILE A 393 -25.60 35.54 -9.95
N GLY A 394 -25.02 36.52 -10.63
CA GLY A 394 -24.93 37.88 -10.13
C GLY A 394 -25.78 38.86 -10.95
N LYS A 395 -26.13 39.98 -10.31
CA LYS A 395 -27.00 41.02 -10.84
C LYS A 395 -26.30 42.37 -10.69
N ILE A 396 -26.24 43.17 -11.75
CA ILE A 396 -25.73 44.55 -11.73
C ILE A 396 -26.78 45.47 -12.35
N ASN A 397 -27.04 46.60 -11.68
CA ASN A 397 -27.90 47.68 -12.16
C ASN A 397 -27.04 48.92 -12.41
N GLU A 398 -26.82 49.28 -13.67
CA GLU A 398 -26.01 50.44 -14.06
C GLU A 398 -26.85 51.51 -14.78
N PRO A 399 -26.52 52.81 -14.62
CA PRO A 399 -27.05 53.85 -15.51
C PRO A 399 -26.66 53.51 -16.96
N ALA A 400 -27.61 53.59 -17.91
CA ALA A 400 -27.23 53.51 -19.31
C ALA A 400 -26.39 54.76 -19.60
N THR A 401 -25.08 54.58 -19.81
CA THR A 401 -24.22 55.66 -20.25
C THR A 401 -24.84 56.27 -21.49
N LYS A 402 -25.21 57.55 -21.39
CA LYS A 402 -25.85 58.31 -22.47
C LYS A 402 -24.91 58.23 -23.68
N ASP A 403 -25.27 57.41 -24.66
CA ASP A 403 -24.50 57.28 -25.89
C ASP A 403 -24.44 58.68 -26.50
N MET A 404 -23.26 59.28 -26.50
CA MET A 404 -23.06 60.71 -26.75
C MET A 404 -23.12 61.04 -28.25
N ASN A 405 -23.75 60.16 -29.06
CA ASN A 405 -23.87 60.26 -30.51
C ASN A 405 -25.28 60.56 -31.03
N ASP A 406 -26.30 60.62 -30.16
CA ASP A 406 -27.61 61.20 -30.56
C ASP A 406 -27.57 62.73 -30.43
N ARG A 407 -26.70 63.38 -31.23
CA ARG A 407 -26.91 64.77 -31.67
C ARG A 407 -27.87 64.71 -32.85
N ILE A 408 -29.16 64.68 -32.54
CA ILE A 408 -30.20 65.05 -33.48
C ILE A 408 -30.09 66.57 -33.66
N GLU A 409 -29.70 66.98 -34.86
CA GLU A 409 -29.95 68.33 -35.36
C GLU A 409 -31.45 68.61 -35.30
N LEU A 410 -31.83 69.66 -34.58
CA LEU A 410 -33.07 70.41 -34.78
C LEU A 410 -32.69 71.81 -35.22
#